data_AF-A0A7Z7YSS4-F1
#
_entry.id   AF-A0A7Z7YSS4-F1
#
_cell.length_a   1.000
_cell.length_b   1.000
_cell.length_c   1.000
_cell.angle_alpha   90.00
_cell.angle_beta   90.00
_cell.angle_gamma   90.00
#
_symmetry.space_group_name_H-M   'P 1'
#
loop_
_entity.id
_entity.type
_entity.pdbx_description
1 polymer ?
#
loop_
_entity_poly.entity_id
_entity_poly.type
_entity_poly.pdbx_seq_one_letter_code
_entity_poly.pdbx_strand_id
1 'polypeptide(L)'
;MNAIKRFGSAMIVPVLMFAFFGIILGFATLFKNPTIMGGLADSDTFWFKFWSVIESGGWVIFNHMEIVFVVGLPISLAKKAPGHAGLATLICYLVFKT
;
A
#
# COMPACT_ATOMS: atom_id res chain seq x y z
N MET A 1 -1.82 -13.16 26.78
CA MET A 1 -2.81 -12.24 26.19
C MET A 1 -2.22 -10.92 25.67
N ASN A 2 -1.25 -10.28 26.36
CA ASN A 2 -0.71 -8.98 25.93
C ASN A 2 0.08 -8.97 24.61
N ALA A 3 0.79 -10.06 24.28
CA ALA A 3 1.59 -10.14 23.05
C ALA A 3 0.71 -10.14 21.78
N ILE A 4 -0.36 -10.93 21.77
CA ILE A 4 -1.32 -11.00 20.65
C ILE A 4 -2.03 -9.65 20.45
N LYS A 5 -2.46 -9.00 21.54
CA LYS A 5 -3.07 -7.66 21.47
C LYS A 5 -2.11 -6.63 20.88
N ARG A 6 -0.84 -6.67 21.29
CA ARG A 6 0.18 -5.74 20.80
C ARG A 6 0.55 -6.02 19.34
N PHE A 7 0.62 -7.28 18.94
CA PHE A 7 0.81 -7.67 17.55
C PHE A 7 -0.35 -7.21 16.67
N GLY A 8 -1.60 -7.48 17.08
CA GLY A 8 -2.79 -7.00 16.38
C GLY A 8 -2.85 -5.47 16.29
N SER A 9 -2.49 -4.77 17.36
CA SER A 9 -2.40 -3.30 17.34
C SER A 9 -1.31 -2.77 16.41
N ALA A 10 -0.20 -3.48 16.25
CA ALA A 10 0.88 -3.10 15.34
C ALA A 10 0.53 -3.33 13.85
N MET A 11 -0.38 -4.26 13.56
CA MET A 11 -0.87 -4.52 12.20
C MET A 11 -1.84 -3.46 11.68
N ILE A 12 -2.37 -2.59 12.54
CA ILE A 12 -3.32 -1.53 12.16
C ILE A 12 -2.72 -0.61 11.10
N VAL A 13 -1.43 -0.26 11.24
CA VAL A 13 -0.74 0.65 10.32
C VAL A 13 -0.68 0.08 8.88
N PRO A 14 -0.15 -1.13 8.64
CA PRO A 14 -0.24 -1.79 7.33
C PRO A 14 -1.68 -1.90 6.80
N VAL A 15 -2.62 -2.32 7.64
CA VAL A 15 -4.02 -2.57 7.23
C VAL A 15 -4.71 -1.29 6.76
N LEU A 16 -4.48 -0.16 7.43
CA LEU A 16 -5.01 1.14 7.03
C LEU A 16 -4.47 1.59 5.66
N MET A 17 -3.21 1.27 5.34
CA MET A 17 -2.68 1.58 4.00
C MET A 17 -3.44 0.81 2.92
N PHE A 18 -3.72 -0.49 3.12
CA PHE A 18 -4.51 -1.24 2.13
C PHE A 18 -5.92 -0.67 1.95
N ALA A 19 -6.58 -0.26 3.03
CA ALA A 19 -7.90 0.37 2.93
C ALA A 19 -7.84 1.69 2.13
N PHE A 20 -6.86 2.54 2.41
CA PHE A 20 -6.65 3.79 1.69
C PHE A 20 -6.39 3.58 0.19
N PHE A 21 -5.42 2.73 -0.15
CA PHE A 21 -5.09 2.45 -1.55
C PHE A 21 -6.19 1.67 -2.28
N GLY A 22 -6.96 0.85 -1.58
CA GLY A 22 -8.14 0.17 -2.13
C GLY A 22 -9.24 1.16 -2.56
N ILE A 23 -9.50 2.18 -1.74
CA ILE A 23 -10.46 3.25 -2.08
C ILE A 23 -9.96 4.05 -3.29
N ILE A 24 -8.67 4.43 -3.31
CA ILE A 24 -8.06 5.15 -4.44
C ILE A 24 -8.16 4.34 -5.72
N LEU A 25 -7.87 3.03 -5.66
CA LEU A 25 -7.95 2.14 -6.80
C LEU A 25 -9.40 2.00 -7.30
N GLY A 26 -10.36 1.94 -6.37
CA GLY A 26 -11.78 1.98 -6.66
C GLY A 26 -12.16 3.23 -7.45
N PHE A 27 -11.73 4.42 -6.99
CA PHE A 27 -11.95 5.67 -7.70
C PHE A 27 -11.26 5.69 -9.07
N ALA A 28 -10.00 5.27 -9.16
CA ALA A 28 -9.28 5.24 -10.42
C ALA A 28 -9.96 4.33 -11.46
N THR A 29 -10.47 3.18 -11.04
CA THR A 29 -11.22 2.26 -11.90
C THR A 29 -12.56 2.86 -12.32
N LEU A 30 -13.27 3.52 -11.40
CA LEU A 30 -14.53 4.22 -11.66
C LEU A 30 -14.35 5.34 -12.69
N PHE A 31 -13.35 6.19 -12.53
CA PHE A 31 -13.12 7.35 -13.38
C PHE A 31 -12.51 7.01 -14.75
N LYS A 32 -11.94 5.81 -14.90
CA LYS A 32 -11.54 5.24 -16.20
C LYS A 32 -12.67 4.50 -16.93
N ASN A 33 -13.84 4.33 -16.31
CA ASN A 33 -14.92 3.57 -16.94
C ASN A 33 -15.66 4.46 -17.96
N PRO A 34 -15.66 4.09 -19.26
CA PRO A 34 -16.33 4.87 -20.31
C PRO A 34 -17.85 4.94 -20.13
N THR A 35 -18.45 3.99 -19.43
CA THR A 35 -19.89 4.02 -19.08
C THR A 35 -20.22 5.13 -18.08
N ILE A 36 -19.25 5.56 -17.28
CA ILE A 36 -19.44 6.54 -16.19
C ILE A 36 -18.94 7.93 -16.61
N MET A 37 -17.80 8.00 -17.31
CA MET A 37 -17.17 9.26 -17.72
C MET A 37 -17.35 9.61 -19.20
N GLY A 38 -18.05 8.77 -19.98
CA GLY A 38 -18.28 8.99 -21.40
C GLY A 38 -16.97 9.06 -22.21
N GLY A 39 -16.93 9.92 -23.24
CA GLY A 39 -15.77 10.08 -24.12
C GLY A 39 -14.50 10.62 -23.46
N LEU A 40 -14.57 11.08 -22.20
CA LEU A 40 -13.38 11.52 -21.44
C LEU A 40 -12.52 10.34 -20.96
N ALA A 41 -13.12 9.16 -20.82
CA ALA A 41 -12.44 7.93 -20.40
C ALA A 41 -11.86 7.13 -21.57
N ASP A 42 -11.80 7.72 -22.77
CA ASP A 42 -11.09 7.11 -23.88
C ASP A 42 -9.57 7.10 -23.63
N SER A 43 -8.92 6.04 -24.09
CA SER A 43 -7.51 5.72 -23.82
C SER A 43 -6.52 6.80 -24.27
N ASP A 44 -6.91 7.65 -25.22
CA ASP A 44 -6.06 8.73 -25.71
C ASP A 44 -6.16 10.03 -24.88
N THR A 45 -7.20 10.15 -24.05
CA THR A 45 -7.48 11.37 -23.29
C THR A 45 -6.52 11.52 -22.11
N PHE A 46 -6.09 12.75 -21.84
CA PHE A 46 -5.25 13.08 -20.68
C PHE A 46 -5.86 12.61 -19.35
N TRP A 47 -7.20 12.59 -19.26
CA TRP A 47 -7.95 12.09 -18.12
C TRP A 47 -7.68 10.60 -17.82
N PHE A 48 -7.77 9.73 -18.84
CA PHE A 48 -7.49 8.30 -18.68
C PHE A 48 -6.02 8.07 -18.29
N LYS A 49 -5.08 8.78 -18.93
CA LYS A 49 -3.64 8.69 -18.62
C LYS A 49 -3.35 9.09 -17.17
N PHE A 50 -3.96 10.16 -16.67
CA PHE A 50 -3.83 10.59 -15.28
C PHE A 50 -4.31 9.52 -14.29
N TRP A 51 -5.52 8.98 -14.48
CA TRP A 51 -6.05 7.94 -13.59
C TRP A 51 -5.33 6.60 -13.72
N SER A 52 -4.76 6.30 -14.89
CA SER A 52 -3.95 5.10 -15.11
C SER A 52 -2.64 5.15 -14.32
N VAL A 53 -2.00 6.31 -14.22
CA VAL A 53 -0.81 6.50 -13.36
C VAL A 53 -1.17 6.30 -11.89
N ILE A 54 -2.29 6.87 -11.43
CA ILE A 54 -2.77 6.68 -10.05
C ILE A 54 -3.09 5.22 -9.76
N GLU A 55 -3.77 4.54 -10.67
CA GLU A 55 -4.10 3.13 -10.54
C GLU A 55 -2.83 2.26 -10.48
N SER A 56 -1.87 2.52 -11.37
CA SER A 56 -0.58 1.82 -11.37
C SER A 56 0.14 2.00 -10.04
N GLY A 57 0.19 3.22 -9.51
CA GLY A 57 0.74 3.50 -8.18
C GLY A 57 -0.02 2.81 -7.04
N GLY A 58 -1.36 2.72 -7.13
CA GLY A 58 -2.19 2.01 -6.17
C GLY A 58 -1.89 0.51 -6.12
N TRP A 59 -1.67 -0.12 -7.27
CA TRP A 59 -1.33 -1.54 -7.37
C TRP A 59 0.03 -1.89 -6.76
N VAL A 60 1.01 -0.97 -6.76
CA VAL A 60 2.36 -1.21 -6.18
C VAL A 60 2.28 -1.73 -4.75
N ILE A 61 1.37 -1.20 -3.94
CA ILE A 61 1.25 -1.57 -2.52
C ILE A 61 0.64 -2.96 -2.34
N PHE A 62 -0.28 -3.34 -3.21
CA PHE A 62 -0.84 -4.69 -3.22
C PHE A 62 0.17 -5.71 -3.77
N ASN A 63 0.92 -5.35 -4.80
CA ASN A 63 1.98 -6.18 -5.38
C ASN A 63 3.15 -6.39 -4.42
N HIS A 64 3.47 -5.38 -3.61
CA HIS A 64 4.55 -5.43 -2.62
C HIS A 64 4.04 -5.41 -1.17
N MET A 65 2.93 -6.11 -0.92
CA MET A 65 2.31 -6.20 0.41
C MET A 65 3.31 -6.61 1.51
N GLU A 66 4.22 -7.50 1.15
CA GLU A 66 5.34 -8.01 1.94
C GLU A 66 6.24 -6.89 2.50
N ILE A 67 6.60 -5.89 1.70
CA ILE A 67 7.45 -4.78 2.13
C ILE A 67 6.71 -3.91 3.15
N VAL A 68 5.41 -3.69 2.94
CA VAL A 68 4.55 -2.91 3.84
C VAL A 68 4.49 -3.55 5.24
N PHE A 69 4.38 -4.88 5.31
CA PHE A 69 4.39 -5.59 6.59
C PHE A 69 5.77 -5.68 7.23
N VAL A 70 6.82 -5.93 6.44
CA VAL A 70 8.22 -6.05 6.92
C VAL A 70 8.73 -4.75 7.55
N VAL A 71 8.31 -3.61 7.02
CA VAL A 71 8.67 -2.30 7.56
C VAL A 71 7.66 -1.85 8.63
N GLY A 72 6.37 -2.02 8.37
CA GLY A 72 5.30 -1.53 9.24
C GLY A 72 5.22 -2.24 10.59
N LEU A 73 5.39 -3.56 10.64
CA LEU A 73 5.31 -4.32 11.89
C LEU A 73 6.43 -3.96 12.89
N PRO A 74 7.71 -3.95 12.50
CA PRO A 74 8.81 -3.69 13.42
C PRO A 74 8.85 -2.25 13.90
N ILE A 75 8.50 -1.29 13.03
CA ILE A 75 8.32 0.12 13.42
C ILE A 75 7.25 0.25 14.49
N SER A 76 6.09 -0.39 14.28
CA SER A 76 4.94 -0.31 15.20
C SER A 76 5.15 -1.07 16.51
N LEU A 77 6.03 -2.08 16.51
CA LEU A 77 6.38 -2.87 17.70
C LEU A 77 7.57 -2.30 18.48
N ALA A 78 8.47 -1.54 17.85
CA ALA A 78 9.68 -1.05 18.47
C ALA A 78 9.40 0.01 19.55
N LYS A 79 10.01 -0.15 20.73
CA LYS A 79 9.93 0.83 21.83
C LYS A 79 11.06 1.86 21.81
N LYS A 80 12.16 1.55 21.13
CA LYS A 80 13.35 2.38 21.01
C LYS A 80 13.80 2.36 19.55
N ALA A 81 14.22 3.52 19.04
CA ALA A 81 14.76 3.67 17.69
C ALA A 81 13.93 2.96 16.59
N PRO A 82 12.64 3.29 16.42
CA PRO A 82 11.75 2.59 15.48
C PRO A 82 12.25 2.62 14.03
N GLY A 83 12.91 3.72 13.60
CA GLY A 83 13.52 3.81 12.27
C GLY A 83 14.64 2.79 12.04
N HIS A 84 15.45 2.49 13.06
CA HIS A 84 16.50 1.47 12.95
C HIS A 84 15.91 0.07 12.87
N ALA A 85 14.84 -0.20 13.63
CA ALA A 85 14.13 -1.47 13.57
C ALA A 85 13.54 -1.71 12.17
N GLY A 86 12.90 -0.69 11.57
CA GLY A 86 12.36 -0.80 10.21
C GLY A 86 13.43 -0.99 9.12
N LEU A 87 14.57 -0.29 9.23
CA LEU A 87 15.69 -0.47 8.32
C LEU A 87 16.33 -1.86 8.44
N ALA A 88 16.54 -2.33 9.66
CA ALA A 88 17.11 -3.66 9.91
C ALA A 88 16.22 -4.77 9.34
N THR A 89 14.90 -4.70 9.54
CA THR A 89 14.00 -5.72 9.00
C THR A 89 13.84 -5.65 7.49
N LEU A 90 13.89 -4.46 6.90
CA LEU A 90 13.94 -4.30 5.44
C LEU A 90 15.19 -4.97 4.85
N ILE A 91 16.37 -4.73 5.44
CA ILE A 91 17.62 -5.35 4.99
C ILE A 91 17.56 -6.88 5.16
N CYS A 92 17.11 -7.38 6.31
CA CYS A 92 16.93 -8.82 6.53
C CYS A 92 15.99 -9.45 5.50
N TYR A 93 14.89 -8.76 5.16
CA TYR A 93 13.94 -9.24 4.15
C TYR A 93 14.56 -9.28 2.75
N LEU A 94 15.30 -8.25 2.36
CA LEU A 94 16.00 -8.24 1.06
C LEU A 94 17.02 -9.37 0.98
N VAL A 95 17.81 -9.61 2.03
CA VAL A 95 18.77 -10.72 2.10
C VAL A 95 18.06 -12.07 2.01
N PHE A 96 16.92 -12.23 2.70
CA PHE A 96 16.15 -13.49 2.67
C PHE A 96 15.49 -13.77 1.32
N LYS A 97 15.11 -12.70 0.59
CA LYS A 97 14.44 -12.79 -0.72
C LYS A 97 15.42 -12.84 -1.90
N THR A 98 16.73 -12.72 -1.62
CA THR A 98 17.78 -12.91 -2.61
C THR A 98 18.06 -14.40 -2.76
#